data_AF-A0A350PFI2-F1
#
_entry.id   AF-A0A350PFI2-F1
#
_cell.length_a   1.000
_cell.length_b   1.000
_cell.length_c   1.000
_cell.angle_alpha   90.00
_cell.angle_beta   90.00
_cell.angle_gamma   90.00
#
_symmetry.space_group_name_H-M   'P 1'
#
loop_
_entity.id
_entity.type
_entity.pdbx_description
1 polymer ?
#
loop_
_entity_poly.entity_id
_entity_poly.type
_entity_poly.pdbx_seq_one_letter_code
_entity_poly.pdbx_strand_id
1 'polypeptide(L)'
;MSAPNINLKNLEFDQIKNELVTYLKSQSEFTDYNFEGSALSTIIDLLTYNTFYQIFFQNILINEMFLDTAQKLESIISHAKVQGYVVPGKTSSTAKLEFTNNGDTGTPTIPKYKKFRGIKNNSEVKLFYNIEDVSVVEGETVEFTVYEAKRFVNKAPITLDVTNQSVFIPEIDVDFRTLQVFVDEDEYKVVTSVEPNVLNEAKLCYLERRSNGYDVRFSGIVSSDGTEYDSSTLDGESITVTYAVPSGSLGNEVSAFNFVSDAPTGTLNTISPSSRGANAPSLESLKFAIPRTFSSQSRIVTEDDVNLFLLNNNYATNAVTIKVSETETGVVEVVGIEEEEEQAIEELNARSIVGIRFVVGAADGS
;
A
#
# COMPACT_ATOMS: atom_id res chain seq x y z
N MET A 1 -27.69 15.97 46.53
CA MET A 1 -28.33 15.30 45.39
C MET A 1 -27.50 14.08 45.05
N SER A 2 -27.96 12.89 45.42
CA SER A 2 -27.32 11.65 44.98
C SER A 2 -27.61 11.50 43.49
N ALA A 3 -26.58 11.32 42.66
CA ALA A 3 -26.81 10.92 41.28
C ALA A 3 -27.64 9.62 41.30
N PRO A 4 -28.78 9.55 40.61
CA PRO A 4 -29.53 8.30 40.52
C PRO A 4 -28.66 7.24 39.86
N ASN A 5 -28.69 6.02 40.38
CA ASN A 5 -27.98 4.88 39.82
C ASN A 5 -28.61 4.53 38.46
N ILE A 6 -28.07 5.09 37.39
CA ILE A 6 -28.41 4.70 36.02
C ILE A 6 -27.67 3.38 35.77
N ASN A 7 -28.41 2.30 35.68
CA ASN A 7 -27.87 0.97 35.48
C ASN A 7 -27.69 0.73 33.98
N LEU A 8 -26.58 1.20 33.41
CA LEU A 8 -26.27 1.21 31.96
C LEU A 8 -26.08 -0.17 31.30
N LYS A 9 -26.69 -1.24 31.83
CA LYS A 9 -26.52 -2.61 31.32
C LYS A 9 -27.43 -2.95 30.14
N ASN A 10 -28.45 -2.14 29.91
CA ASN A 10 -29.57 -2.48 29.07
C ASN A 10 -29.57 -1.66 27.77
N LEU A 11 -29.44 -2.32 26.62
CA LEU A 11 -29.33 -1.70 25.31
C LEU A 11 -30.60 -1.84 24.46
N GLU A 12 -31.61 -2.58 24.93
CA GLU A 12 -32.87 -2.76 24.22
C GLU A 12 -33.80 -1.56 24.42
N PHE A 13 -34.53 -1.19 23.37
CA PHE A 13 -35.43 -0.04 23.37
C PHE A 13 -36.41 -0.04 24.56
N ASP A 14 -37.07 -1.16 24.82
CA ASP A 14 -38.05 -1.29 25.90
C ASP A 14 -37.41 -1.15 27.29
N GLN A 15 -36.15 -1.57 27.43
CA GLN A 15 -35.43 -1.45 28.68
C GLN A 15 -35.02 0.00 28.95
N ILE A 16 -34.54 0.72 27.92
CA ILE A 16 -34.23 2.15 28.01
C ILE A 16 -35.49 2.95 28.36
N LYS A 17 -36.63 2.61 27.75
CA LYS A 17 -37.93 3.20 28.10
C LYS A 17 -38.27 2.99 29.58
N ASN A 18 -38.14 1.75 30.06
CA ASN A 18 -38.44 1.40 31.45
C ASN A 18 -37.50 2.11 32.44
N GLU A 19 -36.22 2.29 32.10
CA GLU A 19 -35.26 3.05 32.90
C GLU A 19 -35.59 4.54 32.92
N LEU A 20 -35.95 5.14 31.78
CA LEU A 20 -36.41 6.53 31.70
C LEU A 20 -37.68 6.75 32.55
N VAL A 21 -38.65 5.84 32.48
CA VAL A 21 -39.86 5.87 33.32
C VAL A 21 -39.50 5.75 34.79
N THR A 22 -38.57 4.86 35.16
CA THR A 22 -38.12 4.67 36.54
C THR A 22 -37.39 5.91 37.06
N TYR A 23 -36.55 6.54 36.23
CA TYR A 23 -35.89 7.80 36.53
C TYR A 23 -36.90 8.93 36.75
N LEU A 24 -37.89 9.07 35.87
CA LEU A 24 -38.94 10.09 36.00
C LEU A 24 -39.81 9.88 37.26
N LYS A 25 -40.12 8.62 37.61
CA LYS A 25 -40.83 8.28 38.86
C LYS A 25 -40.03 8.61 40.13
N SER A 26 -38.70 8.69 40.05
CA SER A 26 -37.84 9.05 41.19
C SER A 26 -37.79 10.56 41.49
N GLN A 27 -38.29 11.38 40.58
CA GLN A 27 -38.35 12.84 40.73
C GLN A 27 -39.58 13.26 41.54
N SER A 28 -39.38 14.10 42.55
CA SER A 28 -40.45 14.53 43.45
C SER A 28 -41.55 15.36 42.78
N GLU A 29 -41.28 15.95 41.61
CA GLU A 29 -42.25 16.75 40.84
C GLU A 29 -43.23 15.89 40.02
N PHE A 30 -42.93 14.62 39.80
CA PHE A 30 -43.69 13.76 38.87
C PHE A 30 -44.29 12.50 39.51
N THR A 31 -44.38 12.45 40.85
CA THR A 31 -44.90 11.27 41.58
C THR A 31 -46.33 10.89 41.22
N ASP A 32 -47.13 11.86 40.79
CA ASP A 32 -48.57 11.70 40.57
C ASP A 32 -48.92 11.46 39.08
N TYR A 33 -47.92 11.46 38.20
CA TYR A 33 -48.13 11.28 36.76
C TYR A 33 -48.23 9.81 36.37
N ASN A 34 -49.24 9.47 35.56
CA ASN A 34 -49.32 8.16 34.92
C ASN A 34 -48.53 8.18 33.60
N PHE A 35 -47.35 7.56 33.62
CA PHE A 35 -46.44 7.45 32.47
C PHE A 35 -46.93 6.50 31.37
N GLU A 36 -47.98 5.70 31.62
CA GLU A 36 -48.68 4.90 30.59
C GLU A 36 -49.73 5.72 29.82
N GLY A 37 -49.98 6.97 30.21
CA GLY A 37 -50.90 7.87 29.53
C GLY A 37 -50.44 8.23 28.11
N SER A 38 -51.37 8.23 27.15
CA SER A 38 -51.09 8.32 25.70
C SER A 38 -50.14 9.47 25.28
N ALA A 39 -50.34 10.69 25.79
CA ALA A 39 -49.50 11.83 25.39
C ALA A 39 -48.07 11.77 25.99
N LEU A 40 -47.96 11.37 27.26
CA LEU A 40 -46.69 11.34 27.98
C LEU A 40 -45.85 10.11 27.59
N SER A 41 -46.50 8.97 27.33
CA SER A 41 -45.85 7.80 26.71
C SER A 41 -45.28 8.15 25.34
N THR A 42 -46.01 8.89 24.49
CA THR A 42 -45.51 9.26 23.15
C THR A 42 -44.25 10.13 23.23
N ILE A 43 -44.18 11.05 24.19
CA ILE A 43 -42.97 11.88 24.43
C ILE A 43 -41.81 11.01 24.93
N ILE A 44 -42.07 10.09 25.87
CA ILE A 44 -41.05 9.16 26.36
C ILE A 44 -40.56 8.24 25.24
N ASP A 45 -41.45 7.77 24.37
CA ASP A 45 -41.10 6.94 23.22
C ASP A 45 -40.20 7.69 22.24
N LEU A 46 -40.48 8.98 21.98
CA LEU A 46 -39.63 9.82 21.14
C LEU A 46 -38.25 10.07 21.77
N LEU A 47 -38.18 10.33 23.08
CA LEU A 47 -36.91 10.50 23.80
C LEU A 47 -36.12 9.18 23.85
N THR A 48 -36.80 8.06 24.05
CA THR A 48 -36.21 6.72 24.03
C THR A 48 -35.64 6.43 22.64
N TYR A 49 -36.39 6.76 21.58
CA TYR A 49 -35.92 6.58 20.20
C TYR A 49 -34.67 7.41 19.90
N ASN A 50 -34.64 8.68 20.29
CA ASN A 50 -33.46 9.53 20.14
C ASN A 50 -32.25 8.98 20.92
N THR A 51 -32.47 8.55 22.16
CA THR A 51 -31.42 7.97 23.02
C THR A 51 -30.89 6.65 22.45
N PHE A 52 -31.77 5.76 22.01
CA PHE A 52 -31.40 4.50 21.38
C PHE A 52 -30.58 4.73 20.10
N TYR A 53 -31.01 5.68 19.26
CA TYR A 53 -30.24 6.07 18.07
C TYR A 53 -28.85 6.60 18.44
N GLN A 54 -28.75 7.44 19.47
CA GLN A 54 -27.49 7.99 19.94
C GLN A 54 -26.55 6.91 20.49
N ILE A 55 -27.06 5.98 21.29
CA ILE A 55 -26.29 4.85 21.82
C ILE A 55 -25.78 3.95 20.69
N PHE A 56 -26.64 3.63 19.73
CA PHE A 56 -26.27 2.84 18.57
C PHE A 56 -25.18 3.54 17.74
N PHE A 57 -25.34 4.84 17.47
CA PHE A 57 -24.34 5.65 16.78
C PHE A 57 -23.01 5.69 17.53
N GLN A 58 -23.04 5.88 18.85
CA GLN A 58 -21.85 5.86 19.70
C GLN A 58 -21.16 4.48 19.69
N ASN A 59 -21.91 3.39 19.70
CA ASN A 59 -21.34 2.04 19.61
C ASN A 59 -20.59 1.86 18.29
N ILE A 60 -21.19 2.25 17.16
CA ILE A 60 -20.53 2.24 15.85
C ILE A 60 -19.29 3.14 15.87
N LEU A 61 -19.40 4.35 16.40
CA LEU A 61 -18.28 5.29 16.48
C LEU A 61 -17.10 4.69 17.26
N ILE A 62 -17.36 4.17 18.47
CA ILE A 62 -16.34 3.55 19.32
C ILE A 62 -15.69 2.36 18.62
N ASN A 63 -16.48 1.53 17.93
CA ASN A 63 -15.92 0.41 17.17
C ASN A 63 -15.03 0.89 16.00
N GLU A 64 -15.33 2.03 15.37
CA GLU A 64 -14.48 2.59 14.31
C GLU A 64 -13.24 3.34 14.86
N MET A 65 -13.23 3.71 16.15
CA MET A 65 -12.10 4.38 16.80
C MET A 65 -10.89 3.46 17.03
N PHE A 66 -11.07 2.15 17.07
CA PHE A 66 -9.98 1.19 17.27
C PHE A 66 -9.78 0.33 16.02
N LEU A 67 -8.52 0.08 15.66
CA LEU A 67 -8.14 -0.64 14.45
C LEU A 67 -8.69 -2.08 14.42
N ASP A 68 -8.70 -2.76 15.57
CA ASP A 68 -9.16 -4.14 15.72
C ASP A 68 -10.68 -4.26 15.52
N THR A 69 -11.46 -3.32 16.07
CA THR A 69 -12.92 -3.32 15.97
C THR A 69 -13.46 -2.65 14.71
N ALA A 70 -12.68 -1.81 14.03
CA ALA A 70 -13.13 -1.04 12.85
C ALA A 70 -13.63 -1.95 11.72
N GLN A 71 -14.80 -1.64 11.15
CA GLN A 71 -15.38 -2.42 10.04
C GLN A 71 -15.29 -1.68 8.71
N LYS A 72 -15.08 -0.36 8.73
CA LYS A 72 -14.90 0.43 7.52
C LYS A 72 -13.44 0.47 7.09
N LEU A 73 -13.21 0.27 5.80
CA LEU A 73 -11.88 0.41 5.19
C LEU A 73 -11.31 1.82 5.39
N GLU A 74 -12.16 2.85 5.33
CA GLU A 74 -11.73 4.25 5.51
C GLU A 74 -11.14 4.52 6.90
N SER A 75 -11.77 3.96 7.94
CA SER A 75 -11.26 4.07 9.32
C SER A 75 -9.91 3.36 9.46
N ILE A 76 -9.78 2.17 8.85
CA ILE A 76 -8.53 1.41 8.85
C ILE A 76 -7.42 2.15 8.09
N ILE A 77 -7.73 2.78 6.95
CA ILE A 77 -6.79 3.63 6.20
C ILE A 77 -6.31 4.79 7.07
N SER A 78 -7.22 5.45 7.80
CA SER A 78 -6.87 6.55 8.71
C SER A 78 -5.94 6.09 9.83
N HIS A 79 -6.24 4.94 10.46
CA HIS A 79 -5.38 4.34 11.50
C HIS A 79 -4.01 3.92 10.93
N ALA A 80 -4.00 3.33 9.73
CA ALA A 80 -2.77 2.93 9.03
C ALA A 80 -1.87 4.12 8.75
N LYS A 81 -2.46 5.26 8.36
CA LYS A 81 -1.72 6.51 8.11
C LYS A 81 -0.95 6.99 9.34
N VAL A 82 -1.57 6.94 10.53
CA VAL A 82 -0.90 7.31 11.79
C VAL A 82 0.29 6.39 12.08
N GLN A 83 0.22 5.13 11.64
CA GLN A 83 1.28 4.14 11.79
C GLN A 83 2.29 4.16 10.62
N GLY A 84 2.17 5.09 9.68
CA GLY A 84 3.09 5.19 8.53
C GLY A 84 2.97 4.03 7.54
N TYR A 85 1.85 3.30 7.55
CA TYR A 85 1.57 2.22 6.60
C TYR A 85 0.58 2.70 5.53
N VAL A 86 1.00 2.68 4.27
CA VAL A 86 0.12 2.98 3.13
C VAL A 86 -0.54 1.69 2.66
N VAL A 87 -1.87 1.63 2.78
CA VAL A 87 -2.65 0.46 2.36
C VAL A 87 -2.53 0.27 0.84
N PRO A 88 -2.00 -0.86 0.36
CA PRO A 88 -1.85 -1.12 -1.07
C PRO A 88 -3.18 -1.46 -1.74
N GLY A 89 -3.26 -1.13 -3.03
CA GLY A 89 -4.32 -1.60 -3.92
C GLY A 89 -4.02 -3.00 -4.47
N LYS A 90 -4.39 -3.25 -5.72
CA LYS A 90 -3.95 -4.43 -6.47
C LYS A 90 -2.50 -4.28 -6.94
N THR A 91 -1.80 -5.39 -7.01
CA THR A 91 -0.40 -5.46 -7.46
C THR A 91 -0.34 -6.06 -8.87
N SER A 92 0.48 -5.47 -9.75
CA SER A 92 0.69 -5.94 -11.11
C SER A 92 1.39 -7.30 -11.13
N SER A 93 0.96 -8.15 -12.06
CA SER A 93 1.71 -9.36 -12.40
C SER A 93 2.97 -8.97 -13.16
N THR A 94 4.10 -9.58 -12.81
CA THR A 94 5.42 -9.32 -13.41
C THR A 94 5.88 -10.53 -14.20
N ALA A 95 6.42 -10.31 -15.40
CA ALA A 95 7.06 -11.36 -16.20
C ALA A 95 8.46 -10.91 -16.61
N LYS A 96 9.41 -11.85 -16.67
CA LYS A 96 10.75 -11.60 -17.20
C LYS A 96 10.82 -12.03 -18.66
N LEU A 97 11.21 -11.10 -19.51
CA LEU A 97 11.41 -11.31 -20.93
C LEU A 97 12.88 -11.14 -21.28
N GLU A 98 13.34 -11.89 -22.26
CA GLU A 98 14.61 -11.69 -22.92
C GLU A 98 14.33 -11.12 -24.32
N PHE A 99 15.12 -10.13 -24.73
CA PHE A 99 15.16 -9.71 -26.12
C PHE A 99 16.57 -9.87 -26.67
N THR A 100 16.69 -10.60 -27.79
CA THR A 100 17.92 -10.77 -28.54
C THR A 100 17.85 -9.97 -29.83
N ASN A 101 18.77 -9.03 -30.03
CA ASN A 101 18.87 -8.28 -31.28
C ASN A 101 19.50 -9.16 -32.38
N ASN A 102 18.74 -9.45 -33.43
CA ASN A 102 19.13 -10.37 -34.51
C ASN A 102 19.47 -9.67 -35.84
N GLY A 103 19.43 -8.34 -35.90
CA GLY A 103 19.82 -7.65 -37.13
C GLY A 103 19.50 -6.16 -37.13
N ASP A 104 20.52 -5.35 -36.91
CA ASP A 104 20.80 -4.10 -37.63
C ASP A 104 22.07 -3.50 -37.00
N THR A 105 22.88 -2.80 -37.80
CA THR A 105 24.06 -2.07 -37.31
C THR A 105 23.58 -0.89 -36.45
N GLY A 106 23.39 -1.12 -35.16
CA GLY A 106 22.90 -0.13 -34.21
C GLY A 106 22.51 -0.72 -32.85
N THR A 107 22.18 0.15 -31.90
CA THR A 107 21.67 -0.21 -30.56
C THR A 107 20.15 0.04 -30.51
N PRO A 108 19.30 -0.86 -31.04
CA PRO A 108 17.86 -0.71 -30.92
C PRO A 108 17.47 -0.59 -29.44
N THR A 109 16.74 0.47 -29.13
CA THR A 109 16.22 0.71 -27.78
C THR A 109 14.73 0.45 -27.79
N ILE A 110 14.26 -0.42 -26.90
CA ILE A 110 12.84 -0.55 -26.56
C ILE A 110 12.52 0.63 -25.64
N PRO A 111 11.75 1.63 -26.10
CA PRO A 111 11.44 2.78 -25.27
C PRO A 111 10.58 2.37 -24.08
N LYS A 112 10.63 3.15 -23.00
CA LYS A 112 9.77 3.00 -21.83
C LYS A 112 8.30 3.08 -22.22
N TYR A 113 7.49 2.34 -21.46
CA TYR A 113 6.04 2.25 -21.62
C TYR A 113 5.59 1.62 -22.95
N LYS A 114 6.47 0.84 -23.58
CA LYS A 114 6.11 0.03 -24.75
C LYS A 114 5.14 -1.07 -24.33
N LYS A 115 4.19 -1.35 -25.22
CA LYS A 115 3.09 -2.27 -24.98
C LYS A 115 3.40 -3.66 -25.53
N PHE A 116 3.26 -4.65 -24.66
CA PHE A 116 3.38 -6.07 -24.95
C PHE A 116 2.02 -6.75 -24.81
N ARG A 117 1.74 -7.68 -25.72
CA ARG A 117 0.56 -8.55 -25.69
C ARG A 117 0.98 -9.90 -25.13
N GLY A 118 0.49 -10.19 -23.93
CA GLY A 118 0.62 -11.49 -23.29
C GLY A 118 -0.60 -12.36 -23.57
N ILE A 119 -0.38 -13.64 -23.88
CA ILE A 119 -1.43 -14.64 -24.11
C ILE A 119 -1.32 -15.68 -23.00
N LYS A 120 -2.41 -15.84 -22.25
CA LYS A 120 -2.56 -16.90 -21.25
C LYS A 120 -2.90 -18.23 -21.93
N ASN A 121 -2.61 -19.36 -21.28
CA ASN A 121 -2.92 -20.71 -21.78
C ASN A 121 -4.38 -20.89 -22.24
N ASN A 122 -5.33 -20.14 -21.66
CA ASN A 122 -6.76 -20.18 -22.02
C ASN A 122 -7.15 -19.21 -23.16
N SER A 123 -6.19 -18.74 -23.96
CA SER A 123 -6.36 -17.72 -25.02
C SER A 123 -6.82 -16.34 -24.54
N GLU A 124 -6.83 -16.07 -23.23
CA GLU A 124 -7.09 -14.74 -22.69
C GLU A 124 -5.89 -13.83 -22.93
N VAL A 125 -6.16 -12.61 -23.39
CA VAL A 125 -5.13 -11.63 -23.72
C VAL A 125 -5.00 -10.63 -22.58
N LYS A 126 -3.77 -10.41 -22.12
CA LYS A 126 -3.40 -9.38 -21.14
C LYS A 126 -2.35 -8.45 -21.75
N LEU A 127 -2.29 -7.24 -21.20
CA LEU A 127 -1.39 -6.19 -21.68
C LEU A 127 -0.32 -5.95 -20.63
N PHE A 128 0.92 -5.87 -21.09
CA PHE A 128 2.10 -5.64 -20.26
C PHE A 128 2.88 -4.43 -20.76
N TYR A 129 3.59 -3.78 -19.86
CA TYR A 129 4.36 -2.57 -20.14
C TYR A 129 5.74 -2.66 -19.47
N ASN A 130 6.78 -2.17 -20.13
CA ASN A 130 8.07 -1.91 -19.49
C ASN A 130 8.06 -0.51 -18.87
N ILE A 131 8.74 -0.35 -17.74
CA ILE A 131 8.85 0.93 -17.02
C ILE A 131 10.14 1.65 -17.42
N GLU A 132 11.19 0.88 -17.69
CA GLU A 132 12.52 1.37 -18.02
C GLU A 132 12.82 1.22 -19.51
N ASP A 133 13.71 2.08 -20.02
CA ASP A 133 14.25 1.97 -21.38
C ASP A 133 15.21 0.78 -21.45
N VAL A 134 15.02 -0.11 -22.42
CA VAL A 134 15.88 -1.30 -22.60
C VAL A 134 16.67 -1.12 -23.88
N SER A 135 17.96 -0.83 -23.74
CA SER A 135 18.89 -0.72 -24.87
C SER A 135 19.59 -2.04 -25.10
N VAL A 136 19.54 -2.57 -26.33
CA VAL A 136 20.16 -3.85 -26.66
C VAL A 136 21.22 -3.66 -27.73
N VAL A 137 22.46 -4.04 -27.43
CA VAL A 137 23.57 -4.00 -28.39
C VAL A 137 23.44 -5.18 -29.37
N GLU A 138 24.00 -5.03 -30.57
CA GLU A 138 24.01 -6.08 -31.59
C GLU A 138 24.57 -7.41 -31.04
N GLY A 139 23.82 -8.50 -31.19
CA GLY A 139 24.23 -9.84 -30.77
C GLY A 139 24.14 -10.10 -29.26
N GLU A 140 23.73 -9.12 -28.44
CA GLU A 140 23.49 -9.32 -27.02
C GLU A 140 22.01 -9.67 -26.73
N THR A 141 21.83 -10.46 -25.69
CA THR A 141 20.55 -10.69 -25.03
C THR A 141 20.49 -9.77 -23.82
N VAL A 142 19.38 -9.06 -23.66
CA VAL A 142 19.08 -8.32 -22.43
C VAL A 142 17.79 -8.83 -21.83
N GLU A 143 17.83 -9.08 -20.52
CA GLU A 143 16.66 -9.42 -19.72
C GLU A 143 16.01 -8.15 -19.16
N PHE A 144 14.69 -8.11 -19.18
CA PHE A 144 13.94 -7.01 -18.59
C PHE A 144 12.59 -7.47 -18.05
N THR A 145 12.08 -6.72 -17.08
CA THR A 145 10.80 -7.02 -16.43
C THR A 145 9.68 -6.20 -17.04
N VAL A 146 8.54 -6.85 -17.30
CA VAL A 146 7.31 -6.20 -17.74
C VAL A 146 6.19 -6.38 -16.72
N TYR A 147 5.35 -5.35 -16.61
CA TYR A 147 4.27 -5.27 -15.62
C TYR A 147 2.91 -5.31 -16.31
N GLU A 148 2.01 -6.15 -15.80
CA GLU A 148 0.63 -6.23 -16.28
C GLU A 148 -0.11 -4.95 -15.91
N ALA A 149 -0.85 -4.40 -16.88
CA ALA A 149 -1.75 -3.30 -16.63
C ALA A 149 -3.00 -3.43 -17.50
N LYS A 150 -4.17 -3.49 -16.85
CA LYS A 150 -5.47 -3.37 -17.53
C LYS A 150 -5.61 -1.97 -18.14
N ARG A 151 -5.19 -0.95 -17.39
CA ARG A 151 -5.11 0.43 -17.86
C ARG A 151 -3.73 0.98 -17.50
N PHE A 152 -3.05 1.55 -18.47
CA PHE A 152 -1.78 2.23 -18.28
C PHE A 152 -1.99 3.72 -18.51
N VAL A 153 -1.60 4.53 -17.56
CA VAL A 153 -1.68 6.00 -17.64
C VAL A 153 -0.27 6.50 -17.82
N ASN A 154 0.02 7.16 -18.95
CA ASN A 154 1.34 7.68 -19.29
C ASN A 154 1.31 9.21 -19.26
N LYS A 155 2.14 9.81 -18.40
CA LYS A 155 2.31 11.27 -18.25
C LYS A 155 0.99 12.05 -18.26
N ALA A 156 0.01 11.60 -17.46
CA ALA A 156 -1.24 12.32 -17.36
C ALA A 156 -1.03 13.60 -16.53
N PRO A 157 -1.42 14.79 -17.04
CA PRO A 157 -1.33 16.02 -16.27
C PRO A 157 -2.36 16.00 -15.13
N ILE A 158 -1.93 16.38 -13.93
CA ILE A 158 -2.83 16.52 -12.78
C ILE A 158 -2.64 17.89 -12.14
N THR A 159 -3.74 18.51 -11.78
CA THR A 159 -3.75 19.83 -11.13
C THR A 159 -3.24 19.73 -9.70
N LEU A 160 -2.29 20.59 -9.35
CA LEU A 160 -1.82 20.79 -7.97
C LEU A 160 -2.88 21.50 -7.12
N ASP A 161 -3.15 20.98 -5.92
CA ASP A 161 -3.76 21.77 -4.86
C ASP A 161 -2.67 22.61 -4.19
N VAL A 162 -2.60 23.89 -4.57
CA VAL A 162 -1.60 24.85 -4.08
C VAL A 162 -1.65 25.01 -2.57
N THR A 163 -2.81 24.82 -1.94
CA THR A 163 -2.98 25.02 -0.49
C THR A 163 -2.31 23.91 0.30
N ASN A 164 -2.47 22.67 -0.16
CA ASN A 164 -1.97 21.47 0.52
C ASN A 164 -0.67 20.93 -0.11
N GLN A 165 -0.18 21.58 -1.18
CA GLN A 165 0.95 21.12 -2.01
C GLN A 165 0.82 19.63 -2.34
N SER A 166 -0.37 19.23 -2.79
CA SER A 166 -0.72 17.83 -3.02
C SER A 166 -1.46 17.62 -4.32
N VAL A 167 -1.31 16.43 -4.89
CA VAL A 167 -1.97 16.00 -6.12
C VAL A 167 -2.79 14.76 -5.83
N PHE A 168 -4.03 14.72 -6.32
CA PHE A 168 -4.94 13.59 -6.09
C PHE A 168 -5.01 12.67 -7.31
N ILE A 169 -4.70 11.39 -7.11
CA ILE A 169 -4.85 10.33 -8.10
C ILE A 169 -6.17 9.60 -7.83
N PRO A 170 -7.20 9.72 -8.71
CA PRO A 170 -8.53 9.17 -8.49
C PRO A 170 -8.62 7.68 -8.85
N GLU A 171 -7.65 6.87 -8.41
CA GLU A 171 -7.60 5.43 -8.68
C GLU A 171 -7.22 4.65 -7.42
N ILE A 172 -7.96 3.58 -7.15
CA ILE A 172 -7.77 2.75 -5.95
C ILE A 172 -6.72 1.65 -6.19
N ASP A 173 -6.75 1.06 -7.39
CA ASP A 173 -5.90 -0.06 -7.77
C ASP A 173 -4.65 0.44 -8.51
N VAL A 174 -3.85 1.28 -7.85
CA VAL A 174 -2.55 1.73 -8.39
C VAL A 174 -1.44 0.85 -7.86
N ASP A 175 -0.60 0.31 -8.74
CA ASP A 175 0.61 -0.40 -8.31
C ASP A 175 1.73 0.60 -8.00
N PHE A 176 2.15 0.64 -6.74
CA PHE A 176 3.19 1.55 -6.24
C PHE A 176 4.54 1.36 -6.94
N ARG A 177 4.86 0.14 -7.38
CA ARG A 177 6.13 -0.15 -8.07
C ARG A 177 6.20 0.49 -9.45
N THR A 178 5.05 0.87 -10.00
CA THR A 178 4.92 1.47 -11.33
C THR A 178 4.63 2.96 -11.29
N LEU A 179 4.44 3.50 -10.10
CA LEU A 179 4.05 4.89 -9.90
C LEU A 179 5.29 5.78 -10.02
N GLN A 180 5.29 6.64 -11.04
CA GLN A 180 6.32 7.65 -11.27
C GLN A 180 5.65 9.02 -11.32
N VAL A 181 6.22 9.97 -10.57
CA VAL A 181 5.71 11.33 -10.46
C VAL A 181 6.76 12.26 -11.05
N PHE A 182 6.35 13.08 -12.01
CA PHE A 182 7.22 14.06 -12.66
C PHE A 182 6.71 15.47 -12.40
N VAL A 183 7.61 16.38 -12.06
CA VAL A 183 7.37 17.82 -11.95
C VAL A 183 8.28 18.48 -12.97
N ASP A 184 7.72 19.12 -14.00
CA ASP A 184 8.52 19.81 -15.03
C ASP A 184 9.65 18.94 -15.63
N GLU A 185 9.31 17.68 -15.92
CA GLU A 185 10.18 16.61 -16.44
C GLU A 185 11.15 15.96 -15.44
N ASP A 186 11.28 16.50 -14.24
CA ASP A 186 12.09 15.91 -13.17
C ASP A 186 11.32 14.83 -12.41
N GLU A 187 11.90 13.64 -12.28
CA GLU A 187 11.31 12.53 -11.52
C GLU A 187 11.50 12.74 -10.01
N TYR A 188 10.39 12.62 -9.27
CA TYR A 188 10.35 12.64 -7.82
C TYR A 188 10.28 11.21 -7.30
N LYS A 189 11.09 10.91 -6.28
CA LYS A 189 11.04 9.61 -5.61
C LYS A 189 9.79 9.52 -4.76
N VAL A 190 8.95 8.52 -5.05
CA VAL A 190 7.73 8.25 -4.28
C VAL A 190 8.08 7.41 -3.07
N VAL A 191 7.84 7.96 -1.88
CA VAL A 191 8.05 7.29 -0.60
C VAL A 191 6.70 6.88 -0.03
N THR A 192 6.54 5.58 0.25
CA THR A 192 5.28 4.97 0.73
C THR A 192 5.33 4.55 2.21
N SER A 193 6.50 4.61 2.86
CA SER A 193 6.68 4.29 4.28
C SER A 193 7.63 5.28 4.93
N VAL A 194 7.83 5.16 6.25
CA VAL A 194 8.90 5.87 6.95
C VAL A 194 10.25 5.28 6.50
N GLU A 195 10.74 5.69 5.33
CA GLU A 195 12.08 5.30 4.87
C GLU A 195 13.11 5.92 5.83
N PRO A 196 13.99 5.10 6.44
CA PRO A 196 15.14 5.65 7.13
C PRO A 196 16.02 6.33 6.06
N ASN A 197 16.40 7.59 6.28
CA ASN A 197 17.34 8.40 5.45
C ASN A 197 16.74 9.33 4.38
N VAL A 198 15.49 9.75 4.51
CA VAL A 198 14.83 10.69 3.58
C VAL A 198 15.34 12.15 3.74
N LEU A 199 16.00 12.50 4.84
CA LEU A 199 16.34 13.89 5.19
C LEU A 199 17.31 14.60 4.21
N ASN A 200 18.05 13.87 3.37
CA ASN A 200 19.03 14.46 2.45
C ASN A 200 18.64 14.38 0.97
N GLU A 201 17.47 13.80 0.62
CA GLU A 201 17.00 13.75 -0.76
C GLU A 201 16.19 15.03 -1.09
N ALA A 202 16.52 15.71 -2.19
CA ALA A 202 15.90 16.99 -2.54
C ALA A 202 14.53 16.85 -3.27
N LYS A 203 14.26 15.69 -3.89
CA LYS A 203 13.08 15.46 -4.75
C LYS A 203 12.27 14.27 -4.25
N LEU A 204 11.43 14.54 -3.26
CA LEU A 204 10.64 13.54 -2.56
C LEU A 204 9.16 13.85 -2.63
N CYS A 205 8.36 12.81 -2.76
CA CYS A 205 6.92 12.90 -2.57
C CYS A 205 6.43 11.73 -1.72
N TYR A 206 5.45 12.02 -0.85
CA TYR A 206 4.84 11.05 0.03
C TYR A 206 3.50 10.61 -0.53
N LEU A 207 3.31 9.30 -0.60
CA LEU A 207 2.03 8.74 -0.99
C LEU A 207 1.14 8.54 0.24
N GLU A 208 -0.08 9.07 0.20
CA GLU A 208 -1.08 8.85 1.24
C GLU A 208 -2.33 8.20 0.65
N ARG A 209 -2.83 7.15 1.30
CA ARG A 209 -4.07 6.51 0.88
C ARG A 209 -5.29 7.33 1.31
N ARG A 210 -6.21 7.60 0.37
CA ARG A 210 -7.59 8.04 0.62
C ARG A 210 -8.59 6.93 0.28
N SER A 211 -9.85 7.09 0.66
CA SER A 211 -10.89 6.08 0.39
C SER A 211 -11.11 5.81 -1.11
N ASN A 212 -11.00 6.85 -1.93
CA ASN A 212 -11.26 6.84 -3.37
C ASN A 212 -9.99 6.92 -4.23
N GLY A 213 -8.79 6.93 -3.65
CA GLY A 213 -7.57 7.17 -4.41
C GLY A 213 -6.32 7.35 -3.55
N TYR A 214 -5.35 8.08 -4.09
CA TYR A 214 -4.12 8.42 -3.38
C TYR A 214 -3.86 9.92 -3.49
N ASP A 215 -3.43 10.54 -2.39
CA ASP A 215 -2.79 11.84 -2.46
C ASP A 215 -1.29 11.63 -2.58
N VAL A 216 -0.67 12.35 -3.50
CA VAL A 216 0.78 12.55 -3.55
C VAL A 216 1.05 13.92 -2.94
N ARG A 217 1.72 13.94 -1.78
CA ARG A 217 2.14 15.17 -1.12
C ARG A 217 3.60 15.44 -1.40
N PHE A 218 3.91 16.65 -1.85
CA PHE A 218 5.29 17.05 -2.09
C PHE A 218 5.86 17.61 -0.78
N SER A 219 7.06 17.19 -0.41
CA SER A 219 7.72 17.77 0.76
C SER A 219 8.37 19.09 0.40
N GLY A 220 8.17 20.12 1.23
CA GLY A 220 9.21 21.14 1.38
C GLY A 220 10.43 20.48 2.02
N ILE A 221 11.63 20.76 1.52
CA ILE A 221 12.85 20.22 2.12
C ILE A 221 12.99 20.88 3.51
N VAL A 222 12.98 20.10 4.59
CA VAL A 222 13.30 20.63 5.93
C VAL A 222 14.78 20.35 6.18
N SER A 223 15.58 21.41 6.27
CA SER A 223 17.00 21.28 6.66
C SER A 223 17.13 20.70 8.07
N SER A 224 18.26 20.05 8.36
CA SER A 224 18.66 19.59 9.71
C SER A 224 18.60 20.68 10.79
N ASP A 225 18.60 21.96 10.39
CA ASP A 225 18.53 23.12 11.27
C ASP A 225 17.08 23.62 11.49
N GLY A 226 16.07 22.87 11.05
CA GLY A 226 14.66 23.24 11.18
C GLY A 226 14.24 24.44 10.34
N THR A 227 15.12 24.88 9.43
CA THR A 227 14.77 25.87 8.41
C THR A 227 14.13 25.12 7.26
N GLU A 228 12.86 25.36 7.00
CA GLU A 228 12.23 24.97 5.74
C GLU A 228 13.06 25.63 4.64
N TYR A 229 13.78 24.82 3.85
CA TYR A 229 14.17 25.30 2.53
C TYR A 229 12.84 25.55 1.85
N ASP A 230 12.60 26.85 1.66
CA ASP A 230 11.56 27.43 0.83
C ASP A 230 10.99 26.34 -0.07
N SER A 231 9.82 25.81 0.29
CA SER A 231 9.05 25.05 -0.67
C SER A 231 8.86 26.05 -1.79
N SER A 232 9.69 26.00 -2.84
CA SER A 232 9.37 26.66 -4.09
C SER A 232 8.01 26.09 -4.41
N THR A 233 6.98 26.86 -4.09
CA THR A 233 5.60 26.44 -4.25
C THR A 233 5.54 25.95 -5.67
N LEU A 234 5.09 24.71 -5.89
CA LEU A 234 5.01 24.12 -7.23
C LEU A 234 3.89 24.80 -8.07
N ASP A 235 3.55 26.04 -7.70
CA ASP A 235 2.54 26.88 -8.31
C ASP A 235 3.05 27.36 -9.68
N GLY A 236 2.38 26.87 -10.73
CA GLY A 236 2.76 27.09 -12.12
C GLY A 236 3.56 25.95 -12.75
N GLU A 237 4.04 24.99 -11.95
CA GLU A 237 4.75 23.80 -12.43
C GLU A 237 3.76 22.77 -13.01
N SER A 238 4.18 22.07 -14.06
CA SER A 238 3.40 21.00 -14.70
C SER A 238 3.69 19.65 -14.04
N ILE A 239 2.71 19.14 -13.31
CA ILE A 239 2.81 17.83 -12.65
C ILE A 239 2.18 16.77 -13.53
N THR A 240 2.96 15.74 -13.85
CA THR A 240 2.47 14.58 -14.59
C THR A 240 2.73 13.30 -13.81
N VAL A 241 1.79 12.36 -13.91
CA VAL A 241 1.90 11.07 -13.21
C VAL A 241 1.76 9.94 -14.21
N THR A 242 2.62 8.94 -14.05
CA THR A 242 2.58 7.69 -14.79
C THR A 242 2.35 6.55 -13.81
N TYR A 243 1.40 5.66 -14.12
CA TYR A 243 1.13 4.50 -13.28
C TYR A 243 0.34 3.41 -14.03
N ALA A 244 0.49 2.17 -13.55
CA ALA A 244 -0.30 1.03 -13.99
C ALA A 244 -1.47 0.74 -13.04
N VAL A 245 -2.62 0.39 -13.64
CA VAL A 245 -3.77 -0.17 -12.95
C VAL A 245 -3.88 -1.65 -13.31
N PRO A 246 -3.48 -2.57 -12.41
CA PRO A 246 -3.46 -3.99 -12.71
C PRO A 246 -4.81 -4.69 -12.59
N SER A 247 -4.88 -5.88 -13.19
CA SER A 247 -5.97 -6.83 -13.03
C SER A 247 -5.86 -7.65 -11.74
N GLY A 248 -4.76 -7.54 -11.00
CA GLY A 248 -4.47 -8.33 -9.80
C GLY A 248 -4.05 -9.76 -10.14
N SER A 249 -4.58 -10.75 -9.41
CA SER A 249 -4.20 -12.16 -9.61
C SER A 249 -4.59 -12.74 -10.98
N LEU A 250 -5.51 -12.09 -11.69
CA LEU A 250 -5.91 -12.48 -13.04
C LEU A 250 -4.81 -12.24 -14.09
N GLY A 251 -3.80 -11.42 -13.76
CA GLY A 251 -2.66 -11.17 -14.64
C GLY A 251 -1.61 -12.29 -14.66
N ASN A 252 -1.72 -13.28 -13.75
CA ASN A 252 -0.74 -14.35 -13.61
C ASN A 252 -0.90 -15.47 -14.66
N GLU A 253 0.15 -16.27 -14.82
CA GLU A 253 0.24 -17.44 -15.72
C GLU A 253 0.21 -17.10 -17.22
N VAL A 254 0.70 -15.92 -17.58
CA VAL A 254 0.90 -15.52 -18.97
C VAL A 254 2.29 -15.93 -19.41
N SER A 255 2.38 -16.74 -20.46
CA SER A 255 3.63 -17.40 -20.88
C SER A 255 4.09 -17.04 -22.29
N ALA A 256 3.22 -16.46 -23.12
CA ALA A 256 3.55 -16.10 -24.49
C ALA A 256 3.38 -14.59 -24.70
N PHE A 257 4.47 -13.91 -25.08
CA PHE A 257 4.51 -12.46 -25.25
C PHE A 257 4.86 -12.07 -26.68
N ASN A 258 4.22 -11.01 -27.17
CA ASN A 258 4.50 -10.42 -28.48
C ASN A 258 4.42 -8.89 -28.39
N PHE A 259 5.17 -8.17 -29.21
CA PHE A 259 4.99 -6.73 -29.36
C PHE A 259 3.63 -6.41 -29.98
N VAL A 260 2.98 -5.33 -29.52
CA VAL A 260 1.70 -4.87 -30.10
C VAL A 260 1.90 -4.04 -31.36
N SER A 261 2.94 -3.20 -31.38
CA SER A 261 3.33 -2.38 -32.54
C SER A 261 4.83 -2.08 -32.51
N ASP A 262 5.43 -1.79 -33.66
CA ASP A 262 6.83 -1.38 -33.84
C ASP A 262 7.81 -2.28 -33.06
N ALA A 263 7.85 -3.55 -33.44
CA ALA A 263 8.81 -4.50 -32.89
C ALA A 263 10.22 -4.16 -33.42
N PRO A 264 11.23 -3.98 -32.56
CA PRO A 264 12.62 -3.94 -33.01
C PRO A 264 13.00 -5.27 -33.68
N THR A 265 13.95 -5.23 -34.61
CA THR A 265 14.42 -6.42 -35.32
C THR A 265 15.14 -7.36 -34.36
N GLY A 266 14.46 -8.40 -33.90
CA GLY A 266 15.01 -9.34 -32.92
C GLY A 266 14.02 -10.41 -32.52
N THR A 267 14.42 -11.25 -31.57
CA THR A 267 13.59 -12.31 -31.00
C THR A 267 13.27 -11.98 -29.55
N LEU A 268 11.99 -12.07 -29.20
CA LEU A 268 11.49 -11.91 -27.83
C LEU A 268 11.19 -13.30 -27.27
N ASN A 269 11.88 -13.67 -26.20
CA ASN A 269 11.64 -14.90 -25.46
C ASN A 269 11.09 -14.59 -24.06
N THR A 270 10.41 -15.56 -23.47
CA THR A 270 9.90 -15.47 -22.10
C THR A 270 10.78 -16.32 -21.20
N ILE A 271 11.42 -15.68 -20.21
CA ILE A 271 12.28 -16.37 -19.23
C ILE A 271 11.40 -16.95 -18.14
N SER A 272 10.54 -16.12 -17.56
CA SER A 272 9.56 -16.54 -16.55
C SER A 272 8.16 -16.08 -16.93
N PRO A 273 7.14 -16.95 -16.81
CA PRO A 273 5.76 -16.55 -17.02
C PRO A 273 5.34 -15.54 -15.94
N SER A 274 4.27 -14.79 -16.22
CA SER A 274 3.82 -13.75 -15.32
C SER A 274 3.37 -14.30 -13.95
N SER A 275 3.87 -13.69 -12.88
CA SER A 275 3.61 -14.09 -11.49
C SER A 275 3.51 -12.86 -10.58
N ARG A 276 3.32 -13.05 -9.27
CA ARG A 276 3.27 -11.97 -8.25
C ARG A 276 2.13 -10.95 -8.37
N GLY A 277 1.18 -11.14 -9.28
CA GLY A 277 -0.05 -10.36 -9.34
C GLY A 277 -0.97 -10.73 -8.17
N ALA A 278 -1.40 -9.73 -7.40
CA ALA A 278 -2.20 -9.93 -6.19
C ALA A 278 -3.41 -8.99 -6.17
N ASN A 279 -4.50 -9.47 -5.59
CA ASN A 279 -5.67 -8.63 -5.34
C ASN A 279 -5.45 -7.74 -4.12
N ALA A 280 -6.27 -6.70 -3.99
CA ALA A 280 -6.24 -5.84 -2.82
C ALA A 280 -6.40 -6.69 -1.52
N PRO A 281 -5.63 -6.39 -0.46
CA PRO A 281 -5.71 -7.15 0.78
C PRO A 281 -7.10 -7.10 1.41
N SER A 282 -7.49 -8.18 2.10
CA SER A 282 -8.72 -8.20 2.88
C SER A 282 -8.59 -7.33 4.14
N LEU A 283 -9.73 -6.91 4.67
CA LEU A 283 -9.79 -6.08 5.88
C LEU A 283 -9.09 -6.73 7.08
N GLU A 284 -9.23 -8.05 7.24
CA GLU A 284 -8.59 -8.82 8.30
C GLU A 284 -7.07 -8.89 8.13
N SER A 285 -6.60 -9.08 6.89
CA SER A 285 -5.16 -9.07 6.58
C SER A 285 -4.55 -7.71 6.90
N LEU A 286 -5.23 -6.61 6.57
CA LEU A 286 -4.79 -5.27 6.92
C LEU A 286 -4.69 -5.06 8.44
N LYS A 287 -5.72 -5.45 9.20
CA LYS A 287 -5.71 -5.38 10.67
C LYS A 287 -4.55 -6.17 11.28
N PHE A 288 -4.17 -7.27 10.66
CA PHE A 288 -3.04 -8.08 11.09
C PHE A 288 -1.69 -7.44 10.70
N ALA A 289 -1.57 -6.91 9.49
CA ALA A 289 -0.31 -6.38 8.98
C ALA A 289 0.07 -5.02 9.60
N ILE A 290 -0.90 -4.09 9.71
CA ILE A 290 -0.67 -2.69 10.09
C ILE A 290 0.11 -2.55 11.43
N PRO A 291 -0.27 -3.20 12.54
CA PRO A 291 0.48 -3.07 13.80
C PRO A 291 1.89 -3.67 13.76
N ARG A 292 2.10 -4.69 12.93
CA ARG A 292 3.38 -5.41 12.82
C ARG A 292 4.38 -4.66 11.94
N THR A 293 3.90 -4.02 10.88
CA THR A 293 4.75 -3.14 10.06
C THR A 293 5.16 -1.89 10.83
N PHE A 294 4.33 -1.42 11.76
CA PHE A 294 4.71 -0.37 12.70
C PHE A 294 5.84 -0.80 13.66
N SER A 295 5.81 -2.04 14.18
CA SER A 295 6.85 -2.51 15.11
C SER A 295 8.23 -2.60 14.47
N SER A 296 8.31 -2.90 13.16
CA SER A 296 9.58 -3.00 12.46
C SER A 296 10.09 -1.64 11.95
N GLN A 297 9.25 -0.61 11.82
CA GLN A 297 9.61 0.71 11.26
C GLN A 297 10.40 0.61 9.93
N SER A 298 10.03 -0.36 9.08
CA SER A 298 10.76 -0.69 7.84
C SER A 298 12.23 -1.10 8.04
N ARG A 299 12.64 -1.43 9.27
CA ARG A 299 13.97 -1.94 9.62
C ARG A 299 13.89 -3.43 9.90
N ILE A 300 14.95 -4.12 9.51
CA ILE A 300 15.07 -5.56 9.75
C ILE A 300 15.99 -5.74 10.94
N VAL A 301 15.40 -6.11 12.08
CA VAL A 301 16.09 -6.20 13.36
C VAL A 301 16.11 -7.64 13.87
N THR A 302 14.98 -8.35 13.76
CA THR A 302 14.83 -9.72 14.22
C THR A 302 14.89 -10.74 13.09
N GLU A 303 15.16 -11.99 13.42
CA GLU A 303 15.12 -13.11 12.47
C GLU A 303 13.71 -13.27 11.83
N ASP A 304 12.67 -13.04 12.63
CA ASP A 304 11.29 -13.05 12.15
C ASP A 304 11.03 -11.92 11.13
N ASP A 305 11.65 -10.75 11.30
CA ASP A 305 11.52 -9.65 10.33
C ASP A 305 12.17 -9.99 8.98
N VAL A 306 13.33 -10.65 8.99
CA VAL A 306 14.00 -11.13 7.77
C VAL A 306 13.10 -12.14 7.06
N ASN A 307 12.56 -13.11 7.79
CA ASN A 307 11.67 -14.13 7.23
C ASN A 307 10.38 -13.52 6.67
N LEU A 308 9.75 -12.60 7.42
CA LEU A 308 8.54 -11.92 7.00
C LEU A 308 8.79 -11.05 5.76
N PHE A 309 9.95 -10.39 5.67
CA PHE A 309 10.33 -9.62 4.49
C PHE A 309 10.51 -10.50 3.25
N LEU A 310 11.25 -11.62 3.36
CA LEU A 310 11.50 -12.53 2.25
C LEU A 310 10.20 -13.21 1.77
N LEU A 311 9.32 -13.61 2.69
CA LEU A 311 8.02 -14.21 2.38
C LEU A 311 7.06 -13.20 1.72
N ASN A 312 6.94 -11.98 2.26
CA ASN A 312 6.02 -10.97 1.72
C ASN A 312 6.39 -10.53 0.30
N ASN A 313 7.69 -10.51 -0.02
CA ASN A 313 8.16 -10.15 -1.35
C ASN A 313 8.24 -11.35 -2.31
N ASN A 314 7.91 -12.57 -1.85
CA ASN A 314 8.03 -13.83 -2.59
C ASN A 314 9.47 -14.18 -3.01
N TYR A 315 10.48 -13.83 -2.21
CA TYR A 315 11.87 -14.28 -2.39
C TYR A 315 12.11 -15.70 -1.83
N ALA A 316 11.22 -16.16 -0.95
CA ALA A 316 11.23 -17.52 -0.43
C ALA A 316 9.79 -18.03 -0.27
N THR A 317 9.57 -19.32 -0.52
CA THR A 317 8.26 -19.97 -0.29
C THR A 317 8.11 -20.49 1.15
N ASN A 318 9.23 -20.73 1.84
CA ASN A 318 9.29 -21.23 3.22
C ASN A 318 10.18 -20.33 4.09
N ALA A 319 10.12 -20.53 5.42
CA ALA A 319 11.01 -19.84 6.35
C ALA A 319 12.48 -20.16 6.04
N VAL A 320 13.30 -19.11 6.02
CA VAL A 320 14.70 -19.12 5.59
C VAL A 320 15.58 -19.27 6.83
N THR A 321 16.71 -19.97 6.70
CA THR A 321 17.64 -20.15 7.81
C THR A 321 18.57 -18.96 7.89
N ILE A 322 18.65 -18.34 9.07
CA ILE A 322 19.47 -17.16 9.31
C ILE A 322 20.57 -17.55 10.31
N LYS A 323 21.83 -17.29 9.95
CA LYS A 323 22.99 -17.57 10.79
C LYS A 323 23.82 -16.30 10.95
N VAL A 324 24.34 -16.05 12.15
CA VAL A 324 25.35 -15.01 12.34
C VAL A 324 26.71 -15.60 12.01
N SER A 325 27.49 -14.92 11.16
CA SER A 325 28.80 -15.43 10.76
C SER A 325 29.75 -15.45 11.96
N GLU A 326 30.47 -16.56 12.14
CA GLU A 326 31.45 -16.72 13.22
C GLU A 326 32.79 -16.03 12.92
N THR A 327 33.04 -15.67 11.64
CA THR A 327 34.32 -15.13 11.17
C THR A 327 34.36 -13.62 11.04
N GLU A 328 33.25 -12.99 10.64
CA GLU A 328 33.14 -11.54 10.48
C GLU A 328 32.06 -10.95 11.39
N THR A 329 32.45 -10.00 12.23
CA THR A 329 31.49 -9.30 13.11
C THR A 329 30.55 -8.44 12.28
N GLY A 330 29.24 -8.58 12.51
CA GLY A 330 28.22 -7.82 11.80
C GLY A 330 27.79 -8.46 10.47
N VAL A 331 28.24 -9.66 10.13
CA VAL A 331 27.76 -10.37 8.94
C VAL A 331 26.69 -11.39 9.32
N VAL A 332 25.54 -11.32 8.65
CA VAL A 332 24.43 -12.27 8.80
C VAL A 332 24.25 -13.02 7.48
N GLU A 333 24.36 -14.33 7.56
CA GLU A 333 24.22 -15.25 6.44
C GLU A 333 22.77 -15.72 6.33
N VAL A 334 22.18 -15.55 5.15
CA VAL A 334 20.80 -15.95 4.85
C VAL A 334 20.83 -17.12 3.88
N VAL A 335 20.24 -18.26 4.26
CA VAL A 335 20.29 -19.52 3.51
C VAL A 335 18.88 -20.01 3.15
N GLY A 336 18.60 -20.16 1.86
CA GLY A 336 17.33 -20.67 1.35
C GLY A 336 16.48 -19.66 0.58
N ILE A 337 17.11 -18.68 -0.09
CA ILE A 337 16.45 -17.80 -1.04
C ILE A 337 16.28 -18.59 -2.36
N GLU A 338 15.08 -18.61 -2.93
CA GLU A 338 14.77 -19.49 -4.07
C GLU A 338 14.93 -18.78 -5.43
N GLU A 339 14.70 -17.47 -5.48
CA GLU A 339 14.84 -16.64 -6.68
C GLU A 339 15.47 -15.27 -6.35
N GLU A 340 16.19 -14.68 -7.31
CA GLU A 340 16.70 -13.29 -7.24
C GLU A 340 17.56 -12.98 -5.99
N GLU A 341 18.45 -13.90 -5.60
CA GLU A 341 19.25 -13.80 -4.37
C GLU A 341 19.97 -12.46 -4.19
N GLU A 342 20.58 -11.94 -5.26
CA GLU A 342 21.33 -10.68 -5.22
C GLU A 342 20.43 -9.47 -4.92
N GLN A 343 19.26 -9.41 -5.56
CA GLN A 343 18.28 -8.36 -5.34
C GLN A 343 17.66 -8.45 -3.94
N ALA A 344 17.36 -9.66 -3.48
CA ALA A 344 16.83 -9.89 -2.13
C ALA A 344 17.82 -9.42 -1.05
N ILE A 345 19.11 -9.72 -1.22
CA ILE A 345 20.17 -9.29 -0.29
C ILE A 345 20.39 -7.77 -0.35
N GLU A 346 20.32 -7.15 -1.53
CA GLU A 346 20.42 -5.70 -1.67
C GLU A 346 19.30 -4.99 -0.91
N GLU A 347 18.05 -5.45 -1.06
CA GLU A 347 16.91 -4.88 -0.35
C GLU A 347 16.97 -5.13 1.17
N LEU A 348 17.46 -6.29 1.61
CA LEU A 348 17.71 -6.57 3.03
C LEU A 348 18.77 -5.62 3.61
N ASN A 349 19.86 -5.39 2.88
CA ASN A 349 20.95 -4.52 3.31
C ASN A 349 20.52 -3.05 3.39
N ALA A 350 19.69 -2.58 2.45
CA ALA A 350 19.12 -1.23 2.48
C ALA A 350 18.29 -0.96 3.74
N ARG A 351 17.76 -2.01 4.38
CA ARG A 351 16.88 -1.94 5.58
C ARG A 351 17.56 -2.45 6.86
N SER A 352 18.83 -2.80 6.78
CA SER A 352 19.61 -3.31 7.90
C SER A 352 19.96 -2.21 8.91
N ILE A 353 20.29 -2.62 10.13
CA ILE A 353 20.86 -1.71 11.12
C ILE A 353 22.30 -1.37 10.69
N VAL A 354 22.70 -0.11 10.88
CA VAL A 354 24.07 0.35 10.61
C VAL A 354 25.09 -0.57 11.31
N GLY A 355 26.00 -1.15 10.54
CA GLY A 355 27.03 -2.08 11.03
C GLY A 355 26.67 -3.56 10.88
N ILE A 356 25.49 -3.88 10.34
CA ILE A 356 25.11 -5.24 9.94
C ILE A 356 25.06 -5.33 8.41
N ARG A 357 25.58 -6.41 7.83
CA ARG A 357 25.48 -6.74 6.41
C ARG A 357 24.95 -8.16 6.24
N PHE A 358 23.88 -8.28 5.47
CA PHE A 358 23.34 -9.55 4.99
C PHE A 358 24.14 -10.04 3.78
N VAL A 359 24.47 -11.33 3.78
CA VAL A 359 25.12 -12.02 2.66
C VAL A 359 24.41 -13.34 2.40
N VAL A 360 24.52 -13.84 1.16
CA VAL A 360 24.05 -15.20 0.85
C VAL A 360 24.93 -16.19 1.62
N GLY A 361 24.32 -16.97 2.50
CA GLY A 361 25.00 -18.06 3.16
C GLY A 361 25.12 -19.24 2.22
N ALA A 362 26.24 -19.98 2.29
CA ALA A 362 26.31 -21.25 1.58
C ALA A 362 25.25 -22.20 2.16
N ALA A 363 24.45 -22.83 1.30
CA ALA A 363 23.68 -24.00 1.71
C ALA A 363 24.68 -24.99 2.32
N ASP A 364 24.47 -25.41 3.57
CA ASP A 364 25.34 -26.38 4.24
C ASP A 364 25.53 -27.59 3.28
N GLY A 365 26.70 -27.65 2.66
CA GLY A 365 27.02 -28.64 1.65
C GLY A 365 28.00 -29.64 2.23
N SER A 366 27.49 -30.71 2.87
CA SER A 366 28.14 -32.04 2.98
C SER A 366 27.35 -32.97 3.88
#